data_AF-A0A1S1V962-F1
#
_entry.id   AF-A0A1S1V962-F1
#
_cell.length_a   1.000
_cell.length_b   1.000
_cell.length_c   1.000
_cell.angle_alpha   90.00
_cell.angle_beta   90.00
_cell.angle_gamma   90.00
#
_symmetry.space_group_name_H-M   'P 1'
#
loop_
_entity.id
_entity.type
_entity.pdbx_description
1 polymer ?
#
loop_
_entity_poly.entity_id
_entity_poly.type
_entity_poly.pdbx_seq_one_letter_code
_entity_poly.pdbx_strand_id
1 'polypeptide(L)'
;MTNTFSDIYIKWIKENIEEKQISENIFRITTPFLDRNNDHIEVYVVKESNGSLTITDDGNTLGELALSGFSIQGSPKRKHALETILKSHGVSMGDDGDLFVEANMSNFPSKKHMLTQCMIKVSDLFVLSHSSVKSFFLEDVRNFFENNDIRYTEGPSFVGKSKLVNNYDFVIPHYKKAPERIVRVINDLRPDYARSIMFSWDDIKDVRPNNSVLYTFVNDQDKKPSKDALQALSEYDIKYVLWSERNNSINELSA
;
A
#
# COMPACT_ATOMS: atom_id res chain seq x y z
N MET A 1 -31.45 -32.81 26.94
CA MET A 1 -31.55 -32.12 25.64
C MET A 1 -30.21 -32.26 24.94
N THR A 2 -30.20 -32.76 23.70
CA THR A 2 -28.99 -32.83 22.88
C THR A 2 -28.62 -31.41 22.46
N ASN A 3 -27.42 -30.92 22.79
CA ASN A 3 -26.98 -29.59 22.37
C ASN A 3 -26.96 -29.53 20.83
N THR A 4 -27.55 -28.48 20.25
CA THR A 4 -27.43 -28.23 18.81
C THR A 4 -26.02 -27.71 18.49
N PHE A 5 -25.59 -27.79 17.23
CA PHE A 5 -24.29 -27.22 16.82
C PHE A 5 -24.20 -25.71 17.14
N SER A 6 -25.31 -24.99 17.05
CA SER A 6 -25.39 -23.58 17.46
C SER A 6 -25.15 -23.39 18.95
N ASP A 7 -25.72 -24.25 19.81
CA ASP A 7 -25.50 -24.18 21.26
C ASP A 7 -24.04 -24.44 21.63
N ILE A 8 -23.40 -25.40 20.96
CA ILE A 8 -21.97 -25.71 21.14
C ILE A 8 -21.13 -24.48 20.78
N TYR A 9 -21.40 -23.84 19.64
CA TYR A 9 -20.66 -22.66 19.19
C TYR A 9 -20.89 -21.44 20.07
N ILE A 10 -22.14 -21.14 20.45
CA ILE A 10 -22.46 -20.02 21.35
C ILE A 10 -21.79 -20.22 22.72
N LYS A 11 -21.77 -21.46 23.22
CA LYS A 11 -21.05 -21.79 24.46
C LYS A 11 -19.55 -21.52 24.32
N TRP A 12 -18.93 -21.99 23.23
CA TRP A 12 -17.51 -21.73 22.97
C TRP A 12 -17.21 -20.24 22.87
N ILE A 13 -18.03 -19.47 22.13
CA ILE A 13 -17.89 -18.00 22.05
C ILE A 13 -17.94 -17.38 23.44
N LYS A 14 -18.92 -17.74 24.27
CA LYS A 14 -19.07 -17.20 25.62
C LYS A 14 -17.88 -17.54 26.53
N GLU A 15 -17.33 -18.74 26.41
CA GLU A 15 -16.15 -19.19 27.17
C GLU A 15 -14.86 -18.47 26.75
N ASN A 16 -14.83 -17.85 25.57
CA ASN A 16 -13.66 -17.16 25.00
C ASN A 16 -13.88 -15.64 24.84
N ILE A 17 -14.88 -15.08 25.54
CA ILE A 17 -15.03 -13.63 25.70
C ILE A 17 -14.58 -13.28 27.12
N GLU A 18 -13.67 -12.32 27.24
CA GLU A 18 -13.30 -11.72 28.52
C GLU A 18 -13.85 -10.29 28.60
N GLU A 19 -14.48 -9.94 29.72
CA GLU A 19 -14.89 -8.59 30.03
C GLU A 19 -14.13 -8.10 31.27
N LYS A 20 -13.49 -6.94 31.15
CA LYS A 20 -12.74 -6.31 32.25
C LYS A 20 -13.20 -4.87 32.42
N GLN A 21 -13.64 -4.52 33.62
CA GLN A 21 -13.90 -3.13 33.97
C GLN A 21 -12.57 -2.41 34.19
N ILE A 22 -12.32 -1.36 33.40
CA ILE A 22 -11.09 -0.55 33.46
C ILE A 22 -11.31 0.65 34.39
N SER A 23 -12.49 1.26 34.34
CA SER A 23 -12.92 2.34 35.22
C SER A 23 -14.44 2.27 35.45
N GLU A 24 -15.01 3.21 36.21
CA GLU A 24 -16.46 3.24 36.48
C GLU A 24 -17.30 3.15 35.20
N ASN A 25 -16.89 3.84 34.13
CA ASN A 25 -17.63 3.95 32.89
C ASN A 25 -16.99 3.24 31.70
N ILE A 26 -15.83 2.59 31.86
CA ILE A 26 -15.09 1.97 30.75
C ILE A 26 -14.92 0.48 30.98
N PHE A 27 -15.33 -0.31 30.00
CA PHE A 27 -15.23 -1.77 29.98
C PHE A 27 -14.47 -2.20 28.74
N ARG A 28 -13.47 -3.07 28.91
CA ARG A 28 -12.78 -3.73 27.81
C ARG A 28 -13.41 -5.09 27.56
N ILE A 29 -13.68 -5.40 26.31
CA ILE A 29 -14.18 -6.70 25.87
C ILE A 29 -13.16 -7.30 24.90
N THR A 30 -12.53 -8.40 25.32
CA THR A 30 -11.66 -9.21 24.48
C THR A 30 -12.52 -10.25 23.77
N THR A 31 -12.47 -10.30 22.44
CA THR A 31 -13.31 -11.18 21.63
C THR A 31 -12.55 -12.43 21.16
N PRO A 32 -13.25 -13.54 20.86
CA PRO A 32 -12.61 -14.73 20.31
C PRO A 32 -12.20 -14.57 18.84
N PHE A 33 -12.45 -13.40 18.22
CA PHE A 33 -12.05 -13.11 16.85
C PHE A 33 -10.62 -12.61 16.84
N LEU A 34 -9.87 -13.04 15.83
CA LEU A 34 -8.46 -12.72 15.68
C LEU A 34 -8.25 -11.58 14.70
N ASP A 35 -7.26 -10.75 14.98
CA ASP A 35 -6.73 -9.76 14.06
C ASP A 35 -5.72 -10.41 13.08
N ARG A 36 -5.04 -9.57 12.29
CA ARG A 36 -4.02 -10.04 11.32
C ARG A 36 -2.76 -10.62 11.98
N ASN A 37 -2.49 -10.31 13.24
CA ASN A 37 -1.33 -10.79 14.00
C ASN A 37 -1.65 -12.09 14.76
N ASN A 38 -2.88 -12.60 14.63
CA ASN A 38 -3.45 -13.70 15.42
C ASN A 38 -3.66 -13.35 16.90
N ASP A 39 -3.81 -12.07 17.21
CA ASP A 39 -4.17 -11.60 18.54
C ASP A 39 -5.70 -11.42 18.65
N HIS A 40 -6.22 -11.60 19.85
CA HIS A 40 -7.65 -11.41 20.11
C HIS A 40 -8.03 -9.94 19.96
N ILE A 41 -9.08 -9.66 19.19
CA ILE A 41 -9.57 -8.29 19.00
C ILE A 41 -10.19 -7.80 20.29
N GLU A 42 -9.69 -6.68 20.79
CA GLU A 42 -10.23 -5.96 21.94
C GLU A 42 -11.04 -4.75 21.48
N VAL A 43 -12.16 -4.49 22.15
CA VAL A 43 -12.95 -3.26 22.00
C VAL A 43 -13.26 -2.68 23.36
N TYR A 44 -13.37 -1.36 23.43
CA TYR A 44 -13.70 -0.62 24.64
C TYR A 44 -15.12 -0.10 24.56
N VAL A 45 -15.86 -0.22 25.65
CA VAL A 45 -17.22 0.29 25.81
C VAL A 45 -17.19 1.40 26.84
N VAL A 46 -17.48 2.61 26.40
CA VAL A 46 -17.60 3.80 27.24
C VAL A 46 -19.08 4.08 27.47
N LYS A 47 -19.49 4.14 28.75
CA LYS A 47 -20.83 4.55 29.15
C LYS A 47 -20.88 6.07 29.23
N GLU A 48 -21.73 6.67 28.41
CA GLU A 48 -21.91 8.10 28.37
C GLU A 48 -22.91 8.57 29.43
N SER A 49 -22.79 9.83 29.85
CA SER A 49 -23.64 10.43 30.89
C SER A 49 -25.13 10.49 30.51
N ASN A 50 -25.44 10.55 29.22
CA ASN A 50 -26.80 10.55 28.67
C ASN A 50 -27.39 9.12 28.53
N GLY A 51 -26.66 8.08 28.92
CA GLY A 51 -27.06 6.68 28.80
C GLY A 51 -26.80 6.02 27.45
N SER A 52 -26.16 6.72 26.48
CA SER A 52 -25.61 6.09 25.28
C SER A 52 -24.30 5.36 25.57
N LEU A 53 -23.86 4.58 24.61
CA LEU A 53 -22.60 3.84 24.64
C LEU A 53 -21.75 4.25 23.45
N THR A 54 -20.47 4.48 23.68
CA THR A 54 -19.46 4.55 22.62
C THR A 54 -18.67 3.26 22.64
N ILE A 55 -18.59 2.55 21.52
CA ILE A 55 -17.74 1.37 21.36
C ILE A 55 -16.58 1.77 20.47
N THR A 56 -15.34 1.62 20.92
CA THR A 56 -14.14 2.08 20.20
C THR A 56 -13.02 1.03 20.23
N ASP A 57 -12.13 1.08 19.26
CA ASP A 57 -10.89 0.30 19.22
C ASP A 57 -9.69 1.00 19.86
N ASP A 58 -9.89 2.21 20.41
CA ASP A 58 -8.84 3.01 21.07
C ASP A 58 -7.64 3.32 20.14
N GLY A 59 -7.90 3.43 18.83
CA GLY A 59 -6.87 3.75 17.84
C GLY A 59 -5.96 2.58 17.45
N ASN A 60 -6.17 1.39 18.01
CA ASN A 60 -5.28 0.26 17.78
C ASN A 60 -5.21 -0.14 16.29
N THR A 61 -6.37 -0.24 15.61
CA THR A 61 -6.41 -0.77 14.24
C THR A 61 -5.64 0.10 13.26
N LEU A 62 -5.87 1.42 13.29
CA LEU A 62 -5.18 2.36 12.41
C LEU A 62 -3.72 2.57 12.84
N GLY A 63 -3.41 2.51 14.13
CA GLY A 63 -2.05 2.56 14.66
C GLY A 63 -1.20 1.40 14.14
N GLU A 64 -1.70 0.17 14.24
CA GLU A 64 -1.02 -1.01 13.71
C GLU A 64 -0.85 -0.98 12.19
N LEU A 65 -1.90 -0.54 11.49
CA LEU A 65 -1.88 -0.42 10.04
C LEU A 65 -0.82 0.60 9.59
N ALA A 66 -0.69 1.73 10.31
CA ALA A 66 0.34 2.72 10.09
C ALA A 66 1.76 2.18 10.38
N LEU A 67 1.94 1.43 11.49
CA LEU A 67 3.20 0.75 11.80
C LEU A 67 3.59 -0.28 10.73
N SER A 68 2.59 -0.84 10.05
CA SER A 68 2.78 -1.76 8.93
C SER A 68 3.08 -1.04 7.60
N GLY A 69 3.24 0.28 7.62
CA GLY A 69 3.61 1.10 6.45
C GLY A 69 2.45 1.65 5.62
N PHE A 70 1.22 1.43 6.05
CA PHE A 70 0.06 1.97 5.36
C PHE A 70 -0.17 3.42 5.82
N SER A 71 0.16 4.37 4.94
CA SER A 71 -0.23 5.76 5.15
C SER A 71 -1.59 6.02 4.51
N ILE A 72 -2.57 6.45 5.31
CA ILE A 72 -3.89 6.90 4.85
C ILE A 72 -3.74 8.07 3.87
N GLN A 73 -2.81 8.99 4.15
CA GLN A 73 -2.49 10.14 3.30
C GLN A 73 -1.55 9.78 2.15
N GLY A 74 -1.12 8.52 2.05
CA GLY A 74 -0.19 8.05 1.04
C GLY A 74 -0.78 7.97 -0.36
N SER A 75 -2.10 7.85 -0.53
CA SER A 75 -2.77 8.05 -1.83
C SER A 75 -4.28 8.22 -1.69
N PRO A 76 -4.95 8.89 -2.66
CA PRO A 76 -6.41 8.98 -2.69
C PRO A 76 -7.12 7.62 -2.73
N LYS A 77 -6.52 6.63 -3.40
CA LYS A 77 -7.05 5.25 -3.46
C LYS A 77 -7.08 4.57 -2.09
N ARG A 78 -6.01 4.73 -1.30
CA ARG A 78 -5.93 4.18 0.07
C ARG A 78 -6.96 4.80 1.00
N LYS A 79 -7.08 6.13 0.96
CA LYS A 79 -8.11 6.86 1.70
C LYS A 79 -9.52 6.40 1.30
N HIS A 80 -9.79 6.28 0.01
CA HIS A 80 -11.08 5.83 -0.50
C HIS A 80 -11.40 4.38 -0.08
N ALA A 81 -10.43 3.47 -0.09
CA ALA A 81 -10.61 2.10 0.37
C ALA A 81 -10.99 2.04 1.85
N LEU A 82 -10.26 2.78 2.71
CA LEU A 82 -10.60 2.92 4.13
C LEU A 82 -12.01 3.48 4.32
N GLU A 83 -12.33 4.62 3.70
CA GLU A 83 -13.65 5.24 3.82
C GLU A 83 -14.79 4.31 3.38
N THR A 84 -14.56 3.49 2.36
CA THR A 84 -15.55 2.51 1.88
C THR A 84 -15.82 1.42 2.92
N ILE A 85 -14.76 0.93 3.58
CA ILE A 85 -14.88 -0.07 4.64
C ILE A 85 -15.62 0.53 5.85
N LEU A 86 -15.24 1.74 6.28
CA LEU A 86 -15.89 2.43 7.40
C LEU A 86 -17.39 2.65 7.13
N LYS A 87 -17.75 3.20 5.97
CA LYS A 87 -19.14 3.47 5.59
C LYS A 87 -19.98 2.20 5.48
N SER A 88 -19.43 1.11 4.93
CA SER A 88 -20.16 -0.15 4.79
C SER A 88 -20.46 -0.85 6.12
N HIS A 89 -19.71 -0.55 7.18
CA HIS A 89 -19.93 -1.08 8.52
C HIS A 89 -20.60 -0.08 9.47
N GLY A 90 -20.87 1.16 9.01
CA GLY A 90 -21.42 2.23 9.84
C GLY A 90 -20.50 2.64 10.99
N VAL A 91 -19.18 2.60 10.76
CA VAL A 91 -18.13 2.97 11.70
C VAL A 91 -17.62 4.38 11.39
N SER A 92 -17.39 5.15 12.44
CA SER A 92 -16.78 6.49 12.37
C SER A 92 -15.31 6.42 12.76
N MET A 93 -14.53 7.39 12.30
CA MET A 93 -13.14 7.58 12.68
C MET A 93 -13.01 8.90 13.43
N GLY A 94 -12.46 8.89 14.63
CA GLY A 94 -12.19 10.08 15.42
C GLY A 94 -10.93 10.80 14.97
N ASP A 95 -10.71 12.00 15.50
CA ASP A 95 -9.57 12.85 15.14
C ASP A 95 -8.22 12.24 15.57
N ASP A 96 -8.23 11.45 16.65
CA ASP A 96 -7.05 10.75 17.18
C ASP A 96 -6.79 9.41 16.47
N GLY A 97 -7.61 9.06 15.47
CA GLY A 97 -7.46 7.83 14.68
C GLY A 97 -8.11 6.59 15.28
N ASP A 98 -9.01 6.76 16.26
CA ASP A 98 -9.83 5.69 16.80
C ASP A 98 -11.04 5.39 15.89
N LEU A 99 -11.39 4.12 15.79
CA LEU A 99 -12.57 3.64 15.09
C LEU A 99 -13.67 3.38 16.11
N PHE A 100 -14.81 4.06 15.95
CA PHE A 100 -15.88 4.00 16.94
C PHE A 100 -17.28 3.89 16.33
N VAL A 101 -18.20 3.41 17.15
CA VAL A 101 -19.64 3.41 16.88
C VAL A 101 -20.42 3.85 18.11
N GLU A 102 -21.46 4.64 17.87
CA GLU A 102 -22.46 4.97 18.89
C GLU A 102 -23.53 3.88 18.96
N ALA A 103 -23.89 3.53 20.19
CA ALA A 103 -24.82 2.47 20.50
C ALA A 103 -25.68 2.79 21.74
N ASN A 104 -26.64 1.94 21.98
CA ASN A 104 -27.39 1.83 23.23
C ASN A 104 -27.55 0.35 23.56
N MET A 105 -28.15 0.03 24.70
CA MET A 105 -28.27 -1.36 25.15
C MET A 105 -29.01 -2.28 24.17
N SER A 106 -29.97 -1.77 23.37
CA SER A 106 -30.74 -2.63 22.47
C SER A 106 -30.00 -2.96 21.17
N ASN A 107 -29.12 -2.08 20.69
CA ASN A 107 -28.34 -2.29 19.47
C ASN A 107 -26.87 -2.65 19.71
N PHE A 108 -26.41 -2.64 20.96
CA PHE A 108 -25.04 -2.94 21.37
C PHE A 108 -24.46 -4.20 20.71
N PRO A 109 -25.13 -5.37 20.70
CA PRO A 109 -24.54 -6.57 20.10
C PRO A 109 -24.22 -6.42 18.62
N SER A 110 -25.14 -5.78 17.87
CA SER A 110 -24.97 -5.54 16.43
C SER A 110 -23.88 -4.51 16.17
N LYS A 111 -23.87 -3.40 16.91
CA LYS A 111 -22.85 -2.34 16.78
C LYS A 111 -21.46 -2.83 17.11
N LYS A 112 -21.30 -3.59 18.21
CA LYS A 112 -20.03 -4.24 18.57
C LYS A 112 -19.55 -5.16 17.45
N HIS A 113 -20.44 -6.01 16.93
CA HIS A 113 -20.10 -6.94 15.86
C HIS A 113 -19.65 -6.22 14.58
N MET A 114 -20.36 -5.15 14.18
CA MET A 114 -19.98 -4.33 13.02
C MET A 114 -18.62 -3.66 13.20
N LEU A 115 -18.33 -3.11 14.38
CA LEU A 115 -17.00 -2.55 14.67
C LEU A 115 -15.92 -3.63 14.55
N THR A 116 -16.09 -4.79 15.19
CA THR A 116 -15.12 -5.89 15.10
C THR A 116 -14.88 -6.36 13.65
N GLN A 117 -15.94 -6.49 12.84
CA GLN A 117 -15.79 -6.85 11.41
C GLN A 117 -15.08 -5.74 10.63
N CYS A 118 -15.38 -4.48 10.93
CA CYS A 118 -14.72 -3.32 10.32
C CYS A 118 -13.22 -3.33 10.63
N MET A 119 -12.84 -3.55 11.89
CA MET A 119 -11.43 -3.63 12.31
C MET A 119 -10.67 -4.69 11.50
N ILE A 120 -11.21 -5.91 11.38
CA ILE A 120 -10.63 -6.98 10.55
C ILE A 120 -10.44 -6.52 9.10
N LYS A 121 -11.46 -5.88 8.52
CA LYS A 121 -11.40 -5.39 7.13
C LYS A 121 -10.45 -4.23 6.93
N VAL A 122 -10.32 -3.34 7.90
CA VAL A 122 -9.33 -2.27 7.87
C VAL A 122 -7.93 -2.86 7.96
N SER A 123 -7.70 -3.87 8.81
CA SER A 123 -6.42 -4.58 8.89
C SER A 123 -6.03 -5.25 7.56
N ASP A 124 -6.99 -5.73 6.75
CA ASP A 124 -6.73 -6.27 5.41
C ASP A 124 -6.06 -5.25 4.48
N LEU A 125 -6.19 -3.93 4.72
CA LEU A 125 -5.53 -2.89 3.93
C LEU A 125 -4.00 -2.92 4.04
N PHE A 126 -3.44 -3.68 4.98
CA PHE A 126 -2.01 -3.98 5.05
C PHE A 126 -1.45 -4.51 3.71
N VAL A 127 -2.23 -5.24 2.90
CA VAL A 127 -1.75 -5.71 1.59
C VAL A 127 -1.36 -4.57 0.63
N LEU A 128 -1.82 -3.36 0.91
CA LEU A 128 -1.49 -2.14 0.18
C LEU A 128 -0.22 -1.44 0.73
N SER A 129 0.38 -1.91 1.83
CA SER A 129 1.38 -1.16 2.59
C SER A 129 2.82 -1.32 2.10
N HIS A 130 3.29 -2.52 1.73
CA HIS A 130 4.76 -2.68 1.51
C HIS A 130 5.30 -3.63 0.41
N SER A 131 4.49 -4.40 -0.31
CA SER A 131 4.98 -5.19 -1.48
C SER A 131 4.37 -4.76 -2.81
N SER A 132 3.35 -3.92 -2.75
CA SER A 132 2.49 -3.62 -3.90
C SER A 132 2.75 -2.25 -4.53
N VAL A 133 3.52 -1.35 -3.90
CA VAL A 133 3.81 -0.04 -4.52
C VAL A 133 4.70 -0.20 -5.76
N LYS A 134 5.76 -1.05 -5.73
CA LYS A 134 6.54 -1.33 -6.95
C LYS A 134 5.67 -2.03 -7.99
N SER A 135 4.83 -2.99 -7.61
CA SER A 135 3.98 -3.69 -8.58
C SER A 135 2.90 -2.77 -9.19
N PHE A 136 2.28 -1.88 -8.41
CA PHE A 136 1.26 -0.95 -8.90
C PHE A 136 1.87 0.13 -9.79
N PHE A 137 2.99 0.74 -9.40
CA PHE A 137 3.60 1.74 -10.26
C PHE A 137 4.18 1.12 -11.53
N LEU A 138 4.73 -0.09 -11.44
CA LEU A 138 5.13 -0.88 -12.61
C LEU A 138 3.92 -1.19 -13.51
N GLU A 139 2.78 -1.55 -12.93
CA GLU A 139 1.51 -1.76 -13.65
C GLU A 139 0.98 -0.47 -14.29
N ASP A 140 1.09 0.67 -13.61
CA ASP A 140 0.72 1.97 -14.15
C ASP A 140 1.59 2.32 -15.37
N VAL A 141 2.91 2.10 -15.30
CA VAL A 141 3.84 2.28 -16.44
C VAL A 141 3.51 1.30 -17.58
N ARG A 142 3.20 0.04 -17.26
CA ARG A 142 2.74 -0.96 -18.24
C ARG A 142 1.49 -0.48 -18.97
N ASN A 143 0.46 -0.07 -18.23
CA ASN A 143 -0.78 0.45 -18.78
C ASN A 143 -0.56 1.72 -19.62
N PHE A 144 0.39 2.57 -19.22
CA PHE A 144 0.79 3.72 -20.02
C PHE A 144 1.43 3.30 -21.36
N PHE A 145 2.27 2.28 -21.38
CA PHE A 145 2.83 1.76 -22.63
C PHE A 145 1.75 1.14 -23.53
N GLU A 146 0.88 0.30 -22.98
CA GLU A 146 -0.24 -0.32 -23.72
C GLU A 146 -1.19 0.74 -24.33
N ASN A 147 -1.62 1.72 -23.53
CA ASN A 147 -2.55 2.77 -23.98
C ASN A 147 -1.98 3.72 -25.04
N ASN A 148 -0.65 3.73 -25.23
CA ASN A 148 0.03 4.60 -26.18
C ASN A 148 0.76 3.81 -27.29
N ASP A 149 0.39 2.54 -27.49
CA ASP A 149 0.96 1.66 -28.53
C ASP A 149 2.49 1.50 -28.47
N ILE A 150 3.09 1.64 -27.28
CA ILE A 150 4.52 1.46 -27.05
C ILE A 150 4.78 -0.04 -26.88
N ARG A 151 5.54 -0.65 -27.80
CA ARG A 151 5.88 -2.08 -27.73
C ARG A 151 7.09 -2.31 -26.84
N TYR A 152 6.98 -3.23 -25.88
CA TYR A 152 8.04 -3.52 -24.92
C TYR A 152 8.19 -5.02 -24.64
N THR A 153 9.27 -5.39 -23.95
CA THR A 153 9.50 -6.68 -23.32
C THR A 153 9.73 -6.47 -21.83
N GLU A 154 9.09 -7.29 -20.98
CA GLU A 154 9.21 -7.19 -19.52
C GLU A 154 10.44 -7.92 -18.97
N GLY A 155 10.97 -7.39 -17.88
CA GLY A 155 11.96 -8.07 -17.04
C GLY A 155 13.26 -8.49 -17.74
N PRO A 156 13.86 -7.69 -18.64
CA PRO A 156 15.11 -8.08 -19.27
C PRO A 156 16.26 -8.09 -18.25
N SER A 157 17.15 -9.06 -18.42
CA SER A 157 18.39 -9.20 -17.65
C SER A 157 19.60 -9.08 -18.55
N PHE A 158 20.57 -8.27 -18.15
CA PHE A 158 21.81 -8.07 -18.89
C PHE A 158 23.01 -8.34 -18.00
N VAL A 159 24.00 -9.08 -18.52
CA VAL A 159 25.27 -9.29 -17.83
C VAL A 159 26.21 -8.14 -18.20
N GLY A 160 26.66 -7.37 -17.20
CA GLY A 160 27.55 -6.25 -17.41
C GLY A 160 29.04 -6.62 -17.43
N LYS A 161 29.90 -5.61 -17.62
CA LYS A 161 31.36 -5.77 -17.64
C LYS A 161 31.90 -6.29 -16.30
N SER A 162 31.22 -5.99 -15.20
CA SER A 162 31.49 -6.50 -13.85
C SER A 162 31.18 -7.99 -13.66
N LYS A 163 30.55 -8.64 -14.64
CA LYS A 163 29.96 -10.00 -14.56
C LYS A 163 28.73 -10.11 -13.67
N LEU A 164 28.22 -9.00 -13.15
CA LEU A 164 26.96 -8.96 -12.42
C LEU A 164 25.78 -8.95 -13.39
N VAL A 165 24.66 -9.55 -12.94
CA VAL A 165 23.38 -9.51 -13.64
C VAL A 165 22.65 -8.23 -13.22
N ASN A 166 22.33 -7.39 -14.21
CA ASN A 166 21.53 -6.19 -14.05
C ASN A 166 20.13 -6.45 -14.58
N ASN A 167 19.12 -6.36 -13.72
CA ASN A 167 17.72 -6.52 -14.08
C ASN A 167 17.06 -5.16 -14.29
N TYR A 168 16.25 -5.05 -15.34
CA TYR A 168 15.46 -3.88 -15.66
C TYR A 168 13.98 -4.25 -15.75
N ASP A 169 13.12 -3.25 -15.73
CA ASP A 169 11.68 -3.46 -15.67
C ASP A 169 11.10 -3.67 -17.09
N PHE A 170 11.57 -2.88 -18.07
CA PHE A 170 11.21 -3.06 -19.48
C PHE A 170 12.38 -2.79 -20.43
N VAL A 171 12.28 -3.31 -21.66
CA VAL A 171 13.05 -2.83 -22.80
C VAL A 171 12.11 -2.58 -23.97
N ILE A 172 12.24 -1.41 -24.59
CA ILE A 172 11.59 -1.06 -25.85
C ILE A 172 12.63 -1.28 -26.94
N PRO A 173 12.39 -2.21 -27.88
CA PRO A 173 13.36 -2.56 -28.90
C PRO A 173 13.65 -1.38 -29.82
N HIS A 174 14.81 -1.41 -30.47
CA HIS A 174 15.12 -0.44 -31.53
C HIS A 174 14.06 -0.50 -32.65
N TYR A 175 13.80 0.64 -33.28
CA TYR A 175 13.00 0.69 -34.51
C TYR A 175 13.40 1.87 -35.39
N LYS A 176 13.78 1.60 -36.64
CA LYS A 176 14.28 2.59 -37.60
C LYS A 176 15.40 3.48 -37.02
N LYS A 177 15.09 4.72 -36.66
CA LYS A 177 16.03 5.70 -36.09
C LYS A 177 15.97 5.76 -34.56
N ALA A 178 14.96 5.15 -33.94
CA ALA A 178 14.83 5.11 -32.50
C ALA A 178 15.77 4.02 -31.93
N PRO A 179 16.65 4.38 -30.97
CA PRO A 179 17.52 3.40 -30.35
C PRO A 179 16.74 2.44 -29.46
N GLU A 180 17.42 1.40 -28.97
CA GLU A 180 16.91 0.62 -27.85
C GLU A 180 16.74 1.52 -26.62
N ARG A 181 15.60 1.41 -25.95
CA ARG A 181 15.27 2.19 -24.75
C ARG A 181 15.04 1.22 -23.60
N ILE A 182 15.99 1.13 -22.70
CA ILE A 182 15.88 0.31 -21.49
C ILE A 182 15.16 1.15 -20.43
N VAL A 183 14.26 0.54 -19.67
CA VAL A 183 13.42 1.25 -18.70
C VAL A 183 13.60 0.66 -17.31
N ARG A 184 13.84 1.55 -16.35
CA ARG A 184 13.78 1.25 -14.92
C ARG A 184 12.68 2.09 -14.28
N VAL A 185 11.92 1.49 -13.37
CA VAL A 185 10.78 2.09 -12.68
C VAL A 185 11.12 2.21 -11.20
N ILE A 186 11.03 3.43 -10.66
CA ILE A 186 11.38 3.75 -9.27
C ILE A 186 10.26 4.53 -8.58
N ASN A 187 9.84 4.06 -7.41
CA ASN A 187 8.81 4.75 -6.61
C ASN A 187 9.35 5.88 -5.74
N ASP A 188 10.57 5.73 -5.22
CA ASP A 188 11.20 6.72 -4.35
C ASP A 188 12.64 6.90 -4.80
N LEU A 189 12.90 7.96 -5.57
CA LEU A 189 14.25 8.27 -6.05
C LEU A 189 15.08 8.95 -4.97
N ARG A 190 15.81 8.12 -4.22
CA ARG A 190 16.81 8.53 -3.23
C ARG A 190 18.23 8.50 -3.82
N PRO A 191 19.19 9.24 -3.24
CA PRO A 191 20.57 9.27 -3.75
C PRO A 191 21.26 7.89 -3.82
N ASP A 192 20.97 6.98 -2.89
CA ASP A 192 21.46 5.60 -2.92
C ASP A 192 20.93 4.80 -4.11
N TYR A 193 19.65 4.96 -4.46
CA TYR A 193 19.07 4.34 -5.64
C TYR A 193 19.62 4.94 -6.94
N ALA A 194 19.79 6.26 -7.00
CA ALA A 194 20.42 6.89 -8.16
C ALA A 194 21.83 6.32 -8.42
N ARG A 195 22.67 6.19 -7.38
CA ARG A 195 23.99 5.53 -7.49
C ARG A 195 23.90 4.10 -8.00
N SER A 196 22.93 3.32 -7.52
CA SER A 196 22.70 1.95 -8.00
C SER A 196 22.29 1.91 -9.48
N ILE A 197 21.44 2.83 -9.90
CA ILE A 197 20.99 2.96 -11.30
C ILE A 197 22.18 3.34 -12.19
N MET A 198 22.95 4.36 -11.80
CA MET A 198 24.15 4.81 -12.52
C MET A 198 25.18 3.69 -12.67
N PHE A 199 25.47 2.96 -11.59
CA PHE A 199 26.38 1.82 -11.64
C PHE A 199 25.86 0.75 -12.60
N SER A 200 24.59 0.35 -12.47
CA SER A 200 24.00 -0.68 -13.35
C SER A 200 24.04 -0.28 -14.82
N TRP A 201 23.83 1.01 -15.12
CA TRP A 201 23.89 1.54 -16.48
C TRP A 201 25.30 1.53 -17.04
N ASP A 202 26.25 2.08 -16.29
CA ASP A 202 27.67 2.13 -16.69
C ASP A 202 28.24 0.72 -16.90
N ASP A 203 27.74 -0.25 -16.15
CA ASP A 203 28.14 -1.65 -16.24
C ASP A 203 27.71 -2.33 -17.55
N ILE A 204 26.61 -1.90 -18.16
CA ILE A 204 26.06 -2.52 -19.39
C ILE A 204 26.21 -1.66 -20.65
N LYS A 205 26.30 -0.34 -20.53
CA LYS A 205 26.15 0.58 -21.68
C LYS A 205 27.13 0.30 -22.83
N ASP A 206 28.37 -0.05 -22.49
CA ASP A 206 29.45 -0.26 -23.47
C ASP A 206 29.28 -1.57 -24.27
N VAL A 207 28.47 -2.51 -23.77
CA VAL A 207 28.19 -3.80 -24.42
C VAL A 207 26.79 -3.85 -25.04
N ARG A 208 26.04 -2.74 -24.98
CA ARG A 208 24.76 -2.60 -25.69
C ARG A 208 24.97 -2.12 -27.13
N PRO A 209 24.02 -2.36 -28.05
CA PRO A 209 24.04 -1.77 -29.38
C PRO A 209 24.22 -0.24 -29.32
N ASN A 210 25.04 0.29 -30.24
CA ASN A 210 25.41 1.71 -30.27
C ASN A 210 24.16 2.60 -30.16
N ASN A 211 24.16 3.46 -29.14
CA ASN A 211 23.13 4.46 -28.78
C ASN A 211 21.94 3.97 -27.94
N SER A 212 22.02 2.81 -27.29
CA SER A 212 21.00 2.42 -26.30
C SER A 212 20.88 3.47 -25.20
N VAL A 213 19.66 3.77 -24.76
CA VAL A 213 19.37 4.82 -23.77
C VAL A 213 18.65 4.21 -22.58
N LEU A 214 19.05 4.61 -21.37
CA LEU A 214 18.33 4.26 -20.15
C LEU A 214 17.31 5.36 -19.78
N TYR A 215 16.06 4.96 -19.62
CA TYR A 215 14.98 5.75 -19.06
C TYR A 215 14.70 5.30 -17.63
N THR A 216 14.56 6.25 -16.71
CA THR A 216 14.11 6.03 -15.33
C THR A 216 12.76 6.71 -15.12
N PHE A 217 11.69 5.92 -15.03
CA PHE A 217 10.36 6.42 -14.66
C PHE A 217 10.30 6.59 -13.14
N VAL A 218 10.06 7.81 -12.69
CA VAL A 218 10.08 8.20 -11.27
C VAL A 218 8.66 8.56 -10.84
N ASN A 219 8.13 7.85 -9.85
CA ASN A 219 6.87 8.23 -9.24
C ASN A 219 7.06 9.50 -8.40
N ASP A 220 6.43 10.59 -8.81
CA ASP A 220 6.45 11.88 -8.13
C ASP A 220 5.09 12.30 -7.56
N GLN A 221 4.10 11.39 -7.58
CA GLN A 221 2.74 11.68 -7.09
C GLN A 221 2.66 11.68 -5.57
N ASP A 222 3.30 10.69 -4.92
CA ASP A 222 3.20 10.52 -3.47
C ASP A 222 4.34 11.25 -2.73
N LYS A 223 5.52 11.32 -3.36
CA LYS A 223 6.71 11.91 -2.76
C LYS A 223 7.54 12.63 -3.80
N LYS A 224 7.99 13.86 -3.47
CA LYS A 224 8.89 14.60 -4.34
C LYS A 224 10.27 13.91 -4.40
N PRO A 225 10.81 13.63 -5.60
CA PRO A 225 12.13 13.05 -5.75
C PRO A 225 13.23 14.02 -5.33
N SER A 226 14.38 13.47 -4.91
CA SER A 226 15.56 14.27 -4.59
C SER A 226 16.10 14.97 -5.84
N LYS A 227 16.29 16.30 -5.76
CA LYS A 227 16.88 17.10 -6.85
C LYS A 227 18.29 16.64 -7.19
N ASP A 228 19.10 16.39 -6.17
CA ASP A 228 20.48 15.90 -6.34
C ASP A 228 20.50 14.53 -7.03
N ALA A 229 19.54 13.66 -6.70
CA ALA A 229 19.41 12.35 -7.34
C ALA A 229 18.99 12.47 -8.81
N LEU A 230 18.04 13.35 -9.13
CA LEU A 230 17.64 13.63 -10.52
C LEU A 230 18.80 14.21 -11.33
N GLN A 231 19.53 15.17 -10.77
CA GLN A 231 20.70 15.76 -11.42
C GLN A 231 21.78 14.69 -11.68
N ALA A 232 22.06 13.83 -10.70
CA ALA A 232 23.04 12.75 -10.85
C ALA A 232 22.69 11.77 -11.97
N LEU A 233 21.40 11.47 -12.20
CA LEU A 233 20.96 10.67 -13.34
C LEU A 233 21.29 11.37 -14.68
N SER A 234 20.95 12.66 -14.80
CA SER A 234 21.22 13.43 -16.02
C SER A 234 22.72 13.51 -16.36
N GLU A 235 23.59 13.70 -15.37
CA GLU A 235 25.05 13.77 -15.55
C GLU A 235 25.66 12.45 -16.07
N TYR A 236 24.92 11.33 -15.96
CA TYR A 236 25.32 10.00 -16.44
C TYR A 236 24.57 9.59 -17.72
N ASP A 237 24.00 10.56 -18.44
CA ASP A 237 23.21 10.36 -19.66
C ASP A 237 21.97 9.45 -19.44
N ILE A 238 21.44 9.42 -18.22
CA ILE A 238 20.24 8.67 -17.87
C ILE A 238 19.06 9.63 -17.94
N LYS A 239 18.13 9.35 -18.87
CA LYS A 239 16.91 10.14 -18.99
C LYS A 239 15.96 9.77 -17.87
N TYR A 240 15.51 10.73 -17.07
CA TYR A 240 14.41 10.49 -16.14
C TYR A 240 13.09 10.99 -16.73
N VAL A 241 11.99 10.35 -16.35
CA VAL A 241 10.62 10.76 -16.67
C VAL A 241 9.86 10.82 -15.36
N LEU A 242 9.46 12.03 -14.95
CA LEU A 242 8.54 12.20 -13.84
C LEU A 242 7.17 11.68 -14.25
N TRP A 243 6.52 10.92 -13.38
CA TRP A 243 5.25 10.29 -13.70
C TRP A 243 4.15 11.32 -14.03
N SER A 244 4.14 12.45 -13.32
CA SER A 244 3.25 13.58 -13.60
C SER A 244 3.44 14.16 -15.03
N GLU A 245 4.63 14.02 -15.62
CA GLU A 245 5.01 14.56 -16.93
C GLU A 245 5.16 13.49 -18.02
N ARG A 246 4.77 12.24 -17.74
CA ARG A 246 4.99 11.07 -18.60
C ARG A 246 4.56 11.24 -20.06
N ASN A 247 3.51 12.02 -20.33
CA ASN A 247 3.00 12.24 -21.67
C ASN A 247 4.05 12.90 -22.60
N ASN A 248 5.00 13.64 -22.05
CA ASN A 248 6.09 14.25 -22.81
C ASN A 248 7.04 13.20 -23.42
N SER A 249 7.08 11.98 -22.86
CA SER A 249 7.93 10.89 -23.32
C SER A 249 7.33 10.04 -24.44
N ILE A 250 6.02 10.15 -24.72
CA ILE A 250 5.30 9.27 -25.65
C ILE A 250 6.00 9.22 -27.01
N ASN A 251 6.28 10.38 -27.61
CA ASN A 251 6.88 10.46 -28.94
C ASN A 251 8.28 9.80 -29.02
N GLU A 252 9.06 9.83 -27.95
CA GLU A 252 10.39 9.19 -27.94
C GLU A 252 10.29 7.66 -27.74
N LEU A 253 9.27 7.21 -27.01
CA LEU A 253 9.10 5.81 -26.62
C LEU A 253 8.29 5.00 -27.63
N SER A 254 7.34 5.61 -28.34
CA SER A 254 6.52 4.95 -29.38
C SER A 254 7.18 4.92 -30.76
N ALA A 255 8.30 5.66 -30.91
CA ALA A 255 9.03 5.80 -32.17
C ALA A 255 9.72 4.53 -32.67
#